data_AF-A0A5K1CAZ5-F1
#
_entry.id   AF-A0A5K1CAZ5-F1
#
_cell.length_a   1.000
_cell.length_b   1.000
_cell.length_c   1.000
_cell.angle_alpha   90.00
_cell.angle_beta   90.00
_cell.angle_gamma   90.00
#
_symmetry.space_group_name_H-M   'P 1'
#
loop_
_entity.id
_entity.type
_entity.pdbx_description
1 polymer ?
#
loop_
_entity_poly.entity_id
_entity_poly.type
_entity_poly.pdbx_seq_one_letter_code
_entity_poly.pdbx_strand_id
1 'polypeptide(L)'
;MASTGRSPQPLAFLLCFSSFTLVVVLGQGEVPSALVSLSNVTDQFALLPFKSHVTKDPYNVLSNWNFNISFCDWTGVSCGHGHTG
;
A
#
# COMPACT_ATOMS: atom_id res chain seq x y z
N MET A 1 33.11 -40.31 1.46
CA MET A 1 32.21 -39.18 1.16
C MET A 1 30.78 -39.71 1.08
N ALA A 2 29.96 -39.42 2.09
CA ALA A 2 28.51 -39.54 2.03
C ALA A 2 27.97 -38.49 3.00
N SER A 3 27.18 -37.56 2.46
CA SER A 3 26.84 -36.28 3.04
C SER A 3 25.74 -36.39 4.11
N THR A 4 25.96 -35.70 5.23
CA THR A 4 24.97 -35.03 6.09
C THR A 4 23.58 -35.67 6.18
N GLY A 5 23.41 -36.53 7.19
CA GLY A 5 22.11 -36.82 7.78
C GLY A 5 21.91 -35.96 9.02
N ARG A 6 21.19 -34.84 8.91
CA ARG A 6 20.59 -34.17 10.08
C ARG A 6 19.36 -33.39 9.63
N SER A 7 18.20 -33.97 9.89
CA SER A 7 16.87 -33.39 9.72
C SER A 7 16.85 -31.92 10.18
N PRO A 8 16.43 -30.96 9.35
CA PRO A 8 16.34 -29.57 9.75
C PRO A 8 15.22 -29.45 10.77
N GLN A 9 15.55 -28.93 11.94
CA GLN A 9 14.79 -29.08 13.17
C GLN A 9 13.34 -28.57 12.98
N PRO A 10 12.31 -29.40 13.24
CA PRO A 10 10.90 -28.98 13.09
C PRO A 10 10.58 -27.77 13.98
N LEU A 11 11.34 -27.60 15.06
CA LEU A 11 11.26 -26.47 15.96
C LEU A 11 11.64 -25.14 15.28
N ALA A 12 12.63 -25.14 14.38
CA ALA A 12 12.98 -23.93 13.62
C ALA A 12 11.87 -23.55 12.64
N PHE A 13 11.29 -24.54 11.95
CA PHE A 13 10.13 -24.33 11.08
C PHE A 13 8.90 -23.82 11.85
N LEU A 14 8.61 -24.39 13.03
CA LEU A 14 7.51 -23.96 13.88
C LEU A 14 7.72 -22.56 14.46
N LEU A 15 8.95 -22.21 14.86
CA LEU A 15 9.30 -20.87 15.31
C LEU A 15 9.14 -19.85 14.19
N CYS A 16 9.58 -20.20 12.97
CA CYS A 16 9.38 -19.36 11.79
C CYS A 16 7.89 -19.14 11.56
N PHE A 17 7.10 -20.21 11.45
CA PHE A 17 5.67 -20.12 11.21
C PHE A 17 4.95 -19.30 12.28
N SER A 18 5.29 -19.50 13.56
CA SER A 18 4.78 -18.71 14.68
C SER A 18 5.15 -17.23 14.58
N SER A 19 6.40 -16.92 14.20
CA SER A 19 6.82 -15.53 14.00
C SER A 19 6.08 -14.87 12.83
N PHE A 20 5.86 -15.59 11.72
CA PHE A 20 5.09 -15.08 10.58
C PHE A 20 3.62 -14.86 10.95
N THR A 21 2.98 -15.81 11.65
CA THR A 21 1.58 -15.65 12.08
C THR A 21 1.43 -14.51 13.08
N LEU A 22 2.37 -14.35 14.02
CA LEU A 22 2.39 -13.23 14.96
C LEU A 22 2.51 -11.88 14.24
N VAL A 23 3.41 -11.75 13.26
CA VAL A 23 3.57 -10.53 12.46
C VAL A 23 2.30 -10.20 11.67
N VAL A 24 1.64 -11.20 11.08
CA VAL A 24 0.38 -10.99 10.34
C VAL A 24 -0.76 -10.59 11.29
N VAL A 25 -0.90 -11.25 12.44
CA VAL A 25 -1.95 -10.94 13.43
C VAL A 25 -1.74 -9.57 14.07
N LEU A 26 -0.50 -9.20 14.39
CA LEU A 26 -0.17 -7.87 14.92
C LEU A 26 -0.18 -6.77 13.84
N GLY A 27 -0.02 -7.14 12.56
CA GLY A 27 -0.10 -6.24 11.41
C GLY A 27 -1.52 -5.87 11.01
N GLN A 28 -2.53 -6.59 11.51
CA GLN A 28 -3.95 -6.21 11.44
C GLN A 28 -4.30 -5.19 12.54
N GLY A 29 -3.45 -4.18 12.74
CA GLY A 29 -3.82 -3.01 13.50
C GLY A 29 -4.69 -2.13 12.62
N GLU A 30 -5.88 -1.80 13.10
CA GLU A 30 -6.70 -0.69 12.63
C GLU A 30 -5.81 0.49 12.22
N VAL A 31 -5.68 0.74 10.92
CA VAL A 31 -4.89 1.86 10.40
C VAL A 31 -5.49 3.13 11.01
N PRO A 32 -4.75 3.86 11.86
CA PRO A 32 -5.32 5.01 12.52
C PRO A 32 -5.73 6.04 11.47
N SER A 33 -6.85 6.73 11.66
CA SER A 33 -7.34 7.74 10.70
C SER A 33 -6.30 8.82 10.37
N ALA A 34 -5.36 9.06 11.28
CA ALA A 34 -4.18 9.90 11.06
C ALA A 34 -3.23 9.35 9.98
N LEU A 35 -3.05 8.03 9.89
CA LEU A 35 -2.25 7.35 8.87
C LEU A 35 -2.95 7.39 7.50
N VAL A 36 -4.28 7.25 7.46
CA VAL A 36 -5.10 7.47 6.25
C VAL A 36 -5.03 8.93 5.79
N SER A 37 -5.08 9.89 6.73
CA SER A 37 -4.92 11.31 6.40
C SER A 37 -3.50 11.66 5.94
N LEU A 38 -2.46 11.00 6.48
CA LEU A 38 -1.08 11.15 6.03
C LEU A 38 -0.86 10.50 4.65
N SER A 39 -1.52 9.37 4.38
CA SER A 39 -1.60 8.74 3.05
C SER A 39 -2.23 9.71 2.06
N ASN A 40 -3.41 10.28 2.35
CA ASN A 40 -4.08 11.25 1.48
C ASN A 40 -3.16 12.41 1.02
N VAL A 41 -2.32 12.92 1.91
CA VAL A 41 -1.32 13.94 1.57
C VAL A 41 -0.24 13.31 0.67
N THR A 42 0.32 12.18 1.06
CA THR A 42 1.36 11.46 0.31
C THR A 42 0.92 11.07 -1.11
N ASP A 43 -0.30 10.57 -1.29
CA ASP A 43 -0.88 10.15 -2.56
C ASP A 43 -1.07 11.36 -3.50
N GLN A 44 -1.58 12.48 -2.99
CA GLN A 44 -1.72 13.71 -3.77
C GLN A 44 -0.35 14.23 -4.24
N PHE A 45 0.68 14.15 -3.38
CA PHE A 45 2.05 14.54 -3.72
C PHE A 45 2.72 13.62 -4.75
N ALA A 46 2.29 12.36 -4.89
CA ALA A 46 2.82 11.44 -5.90
C ALA A 46 2.14 11.61 -7.27
N LEU A 47 0.83 11.87 -7.27
CA LEU A 47 0.03 11.95 -8.49
C LEU A 47 0.26 13.24 -9.30
N LEU A 48 0.59 14.36 -8.66
CA LEU A 48 0.84 15.62 -9.39
C LEU A 48 2.16 15.61 -10.18
N PRO A 49 3.28 15.08 -9.66
CA PRO A 49 4.45 14.76 -10.48
C PRO A 49 4.13 13.78 -11.61
N PHE A 50 3.30 12.76 -11.36
CA PHE A 50 2.88 11.86 -12.43
C PHE A 50 2.21 12.62 -13.58
N LYS A 51 1.29 13.54 -13.27
CA LYS A 51 0.68 14.43 -14.27
C LYS A 51 1.70 15.25 -15.06
N SER A 52 2.75 15.77 -14.43
CA SER A 52 3.76 16.58 -15.14
C SER A 52 4.61 15.74 -16.10
N HIS A 53 4.76 14.44 -15.83
CA HIS A 53 5.43 13.49 -16.72
C HIS A 53 4.57 13.04 -17.90
N VAL A 54 3.25 13.21 -17.85
CA VAL A 54 2.36 12.94 -18.98
C VAL A 54 2.42 14.10 -19.99
N THR A 55 3.26 13.93 -21.00
CA THR A 55 3.51 14.95 -22.04
C THR A 55 2.43 15.01 -23.12
N LYS A 56 1.60 13.97 -23.27
CA LYS A 56 0.50 13.91 -24.23
C LYS A 56 -0.79 13.50 -23.53
N ASP A 57 -1.67 14.47 -23.33
CA ASP A 57 -3.02 14.28 -22.81
C ASP A 57 -4.05 14.83 -23.83
N PRO A 58 -4.24 14.15 -24.98
CA PRO A 58 -5.06 14.67 -26.09
C PRO A 58 -6.55 14.84 -25.74
N TYR A 59 -7.01 14.17 -24.67
CA TYR A 59 -8.39 14.25 -24.20
C TYR A 59 -8.53 15.05 -22.91
N ASN A 60 -7.45 15.70 -22.44
CA ASN A 60 -7.48 16.53 -21.26
C ASN A 60 -8.00 15.78 -20.01
N VAL A 61 -7.74 14.47 -19.90
CA VAL A 61 -8.26 13.61 -18.82
C VAL A 61 -7.73 14.07 -17.47
N LEU A 62 -6.49 14.55 -17.44
CA LEU A 62 -5.80 14.98 -16.22
C LEU A 62 -6.07 16.46 -15.88
N SER A 63 -7.04 17.11 -16.52
CA SER A 63 -7.31 18.55 -16.33
C SER A 63 -7.73 18.91 -14.91
N ASN A 64 -8.47 18.01 -14.25
CA ASN A 64 -9.01 18.23 -12.91
C ASN A 64 -7.99 17.93 -11.79
N TRP A 65 -6.85 17.32 -12.14
CA TRP A 65 -5.79 17.00 -11.19
C TRP A 65 -5.09 18.28 -10.72
N ASN A 66 -5.53 18.79 -9.57
CA ASN A 66 -5.12 20.07 -9.00
C ASN A 66 -5.10 20.00 -7.46
N PHE A 67 -4.16 20.69 -6.82
CA PHE A 67 -4.03 20.78 -5.35
C PHE A 67 -5.30 21.29 -4.65
N ASN A 68 -6.13 22.09 -5.33
CA ASN A 68 -7.33 22.67 -4.73
C ASN A 68 -8.54 21.73 -4.74
N ILE A 69 -8.42 20.58 -5.41
CA ILE A 69 -9.47 19.56 -5.51
C ILE A 69 -8.98 18.32 -4.78
N SER A 70 -9.87 17.68 -4.02
CA SER A 70 -9.56 16.40 -3.39
C SER A 70 -9.14 15.40 -4.46
N PHE A 71 -8.03 14.69 -4.25
CA PHE A 71 -7.53 13.76 -5.27
C PHE A 71 -8.51 12.61 -5.56
N CYS A 72 -9.40 12.30 -4.61
CA CYS A 72 -10.48 11.33 -4.80
C CYS A 72 -11.52 11.75 -5.85
N ASP A 73 -11.64 13.06 -6.12
CA ASP A 73 -12.58 13.59 -7.11
C ASP A 73 -11.93 13.72 -8.50
N TRP A 74 -10.63 13.40 -8.61
CA TRP A 74 -9.94 13.47 -9.88
C TRP A 74 -10.39 12.38 -10.84
N THR A 75 -10.52 12.75 -12.11
CA THR A 75 -10.84 11.80 -13.18
C THR A 75 -9.87 10.62 -13.18
N GLY A 76 -10.41 9.40 -13.06
CA GLY A 76 -9.64 8.15 -13.09
C GLY A 76 -9.03 7.74 -11.74
N VAL A 77 -9.23 8.52 -10.68
CA VAL A 77 -8.86 8.14 -9.32
C VAL A 77 -10.05 7.51 -8.62
N SER A 78 -9.83 6.45 -7.86
CA SER A 78 -10.84 5.82 -7.02
C SER A 78 -10.28 5.68 -5.62
N CYS A 79 -10.89 6.40 -4.67
CA CYS A 79 -10.54 6.26 -3.27
C CYS A 79 -11.32 5.12 -2.65
N GLY A 80 -10.59 4.15 -2.10
CA GLY A 80 -11.17 3.19 -1.18
C GLY A 80 -11.52 3.90 0.12
N HIS A 81 -12.80 4.14 0.37
CA HIS A 81 -13.23 4.28 1.76
C HIS A 81 -13.06 2.89 2.37
N GLY A 82 -12.30 2.78 3.46
CA GLY A 82 -12.35 1.57 4.28
C GLY A 82 -13.79 1.37 4.72
N HIS A 83 -14.56 0.58 3.98
CA HIS A 83 -15.92 0.24 4.34
C HIS A 83 -15.80 -0.68 5.56
N THR A 84 -16.10 -0.11 6.72
CA THR A 84 -16.40 -0.84 7.95
C THR A 84 -17.60 -1.74 7.68
N GLY A 85 -17.36 -3.04 7.67
CA GLY A 85 -18.34 -4.11 7.86
C GLY A 85 -17.85 -4.97 9.00
#